data_AF-A0A7S1VRB0-F1
#
_entry.id   AF-A0A7S1VRB0-F1
#
_cell.length_a   1.000
_cell.length_b   1.000
_cell.length_c   1.000
_cell.angle_alpha   90.00
_cell.angle_beta   90.00
_cell.angle_gamma   90.00
#
_symmetry.space_group_name_H-M   'P 1'
#
loop_
_entity.id
_entity.type
_entity.pdbx_description
1 polymer ?
#
loop_
_entity_poly.entity_id
_entity_poly.type
_entity_poly.pdbx_seq_one_letter_code
_entity_poly.pdbx_strand_id
1 'polypeptide(L)'
;CRRCSPLDHFIHLSSPSSHSYHYYSIKMLEARLTEGKVLKQIIESIKDLVQDANMDCSQEELAIQCMDSSHVSLVSVQLSADAFEHYRCDRPQSLGCNT
;
A
#
# COMPACT_ATOMS: atom_id res chain seq x y z
N CYS A 1 -25.06 -23.90 -32.11
CA CYS A 1 -25.82 -22.71 -31.68
C CYS A 1 -27.11 -23.22 -31.04
N ARG A 2 -27.38 -23.25 -29.73
CA ARG A 2 -26.89 -22.63 -28.47
C ARG A 2 -26.89 -23.77 -27.43
N ARG A 3 -25.78 -24.15 -26.76
CA ARG A 3 -25.12 -23.58 -25.57
C ARG A 3 -26.04 -23.42 -24.35
N CYS A 4 -26.16 -24.49 -23.57
CA CYS A 4 -26.25 -24.48 -22.09
C CYS A 4 -25.46 -25.71 -21.58
N SER A 5 -24.50 -25.46 -20.70
CA SER A 5 -23.60 -26.44 -20.09
C SER A 5 -24.33 -27.23 -18.98
N PRO A 6 -23.97 -28.50 -18.72
CA PRO A 6 -24.64 -29.34 -17.74
C PRO A 6 -23.95 -29.24 -16.37
N LEU A 7 -24.74 -29.13 -15.29
CA LEU A 7 -24.56 -29.75 -13.96
C LEU A 7 -25.26 -28.91 -12.87
N ASP A 8 -26.58 -28.76 -13.02
CA ASP A 8 -27.48 -28.64 -11.88
C ASP A 8 -27.62 -30.04 -11.26
N HIS A 9 -26.94 -30.27 -10.13
CA HIS A 9 -27.32 -31.33 -9.20
C HIS A 9 -27.59 -30.69 -7.83
N PHE A 10 -28.85 -30.26 -7.70
CA PHE A 10 -29.68 -30.30 -6.50
C PHE A 10 -28.95 -30.75 -5.21
N ILE A 11 -28.62 -29.78 -4.34
CA ILE A 11 -28.56 -30.04 -2.90
C ILE A 11 -29.49 -29.04 -2.22
N HIS A 12 -30.65 -29.56 -1.82
CA HIS A 12 -31.61 -28.91 -0.96
C HIS A 12 -31.12 -29.02 0.49
N LEU A 13 -30.36 -28.04 0.99
CA LEU A 13 -30.02 -27.95 2.41
C LEU A 13 -30.13 -26.49 2.90
N SER A 14 -31.29 -26.22 3.52
CA SER A 14 -31.46 -25.42 4.74
C SER A 14 -30.60 -24.17 4.91
N SER A 15 -31.26 -23.00 4.89
CA SER A 15 -30.81 -21.81 5.62
C SER A 15 -30.53 -22.21 7.08
N PRO A 16 -29.32 -21.99 7.59
CA PRO A 16 -29.19 -20.98 8.63
C PRO A 16 -27.84 -20.24 8.62
N SER A 17 -27.84 -19.09 9.30
CA SER A 17 -26.71 -18.26 9.72
C SER A 17 -26.15 -17.26 8.71
N SER A 18 -26.36 -16.00 9.07
CA SER A 18 -25.75 -14.76 8.61
C SER A 18 -24.25 -14.90 8.40
N HIS A 19 -23.83 -15.46 7.28
CA HIS A 19 -22.44 -15.37 6.85
C HIS A 19 -22.23 -13.96 6.31
N SER A 20 -21.72 -13.08 7.16
CA SER A 20 -21.16 -11.80 6.74
C SER A 20 -20.17 -12.09 5.62
N TYR A 21 -20.55 -11.78 4.38
CA TYR A 21 -19.60 -11.61 3.30
C TYR A 21 -18.71 -10.43 3.70
N HIS A 22 -17.61 -10.72 4.39
CA HIS A 22 -16.52 -9.78 4.54
C HIS A 22 -16.01 -9.51 3.13
N TYR A 23 -16.45 -8.41 2.52
CA TYR A 23 -15.85 -7.88 1.32
C TYR A 23 -14.39 -7.60 1.66
N TYR A 24 -13.49 -8.51 1.26
CA TYR A 24 -12.06 -8.34 1.40
C TYR A 24 -11.66 -7.22 0.44
N SER A 25 -11.88 -5.97 0.85
CA SER A 25 -11.40 -4.79 0.14
C SER A 25 -9.89 -4.90 0.17
N ILE A 26 -9.30 -5.34 -0.94
CA ILE A 26 -7.85 -5.37 -1.12
C ILE A 26 -7.37 -3.94 -0.83
N LYS A 27 -6.53 -3.79 0.19
CA LYS A 27 -5.91 -2.51 0.50
C LYS A 27 -4.93 -2.22 -0.65
N MET A 28 -5.23 -1.20 -1.45
CA MET A 28 -4.40 -0.81 -2.58
C MET A 28 -3.77 0.56 -2.32
N LEU A 29 -2.47 0.65 -2.62
CA LEU A 29 -1.75 1.90 -2.81
C LEU A 29 -1.28 1.91 -4.27
N GLU A 30 -1.59 2.98 -4.99
CA GLU A 30 -1.10 3.23 -6.34
C GLU A 30 -0.52 4.64 -6.39
N ALA A 31 0.77 4.75 -6.67
CA ALA A 31 1.46 6.03 -6.75
C ALA A 31 2.35 6.07 -8.01
N ARG A 32 2.19 7.09 -8.84
CA ARG A 32 2.95 7.30 -10.07
C ARG A 32 3.68 8.64 -10.00
N LEU A 33 5.00 8.59 -10.12
CA LEU A 33 5.86 9.78 -10.19
C LEU A 33 6.16 10.12 -11.64
N THR A 34 6.10 11.42 -11.98
CA THR A 34 6.57 11.94 -13.26
C THR A 34 8.08 11.73 -13.43
N GLU A 35 8.84 11.96 -12.34
CA GLU A 35 10.29 11.80 -12.31
C GLU A 35 10.72 10.84 -11.19
N GLY A 36 10.97 9.58 -11.53
CA GLY A 36 11.46 8.57 -10.57
C GLY A 36 12.83 8.88 -9.95
N LYS A 37 13.57 9.85 -10.51
CA LYS A 37 14.88 10.29 -9.99
C LYS A 37 14.76 10.88 -8.58
N VAL A 38 13.67 11.59 -8.28
CA VAL A 38 13.44 12.23 -6.97
C VAL A 38 13.42 11.15 -5.88
N LEU A 39 12.59 10.12 -6.06
CA LEU A 39 12.50 9.01 -5.11
C LEU A 39 13.83 8.29 -4.97
N LYS A 40 14.55 8.05 -6.09
CA LYS A 40 15.88 7.43 -6.04
C LYS A 40 16.88 8.22 -5.19
N GLN A 41 16.94 9.54 -5.38
CA GLN A 41 17.86 10.40 -4.62
C GLN A 41 17.52 10.46 -3.13
N ILE A 42 16.22 10.45 -2.80
CA ILE A 42 15.73 10.37 -1.42
C ILE A 42 16.21 9.06 -0.78
N ILE A 43 15.95 7.91 -1.42
CA ILE A 43 16.35 6.60 -0.88
C ILE A 43 17.88 6.47 -0.79
N GLU A 44 18.62 6.94 -1.80
CA GLU A 44 20.10 6.97 -1.77
C GLU A 44 20.66 7.83 -0.62
N SER A 45 19.94 8.86 -0.19
CA SER A 45 20.35 9.70 0.94
C SER A 45 20.04 9.07 2.30
N ILE A 46 19.03 8.19 2.39
CA ILE A 46 18.57 7.57 3.64
C ILE A 46 19.27 6.23 3.93
N LYS A 47 19.62 5.46 2.89
CA LYS A 47 20.22 4.12 3.03
C LYS A 47 21.48 4.08 3.91
N ASP A 48 22.26 5.17 3.94
CA ASP A 48 23.50 5.25 4.72
C ASP A 48 23.23 5.56 6.21
N LEU A 49 22.00 5.98 6.54
CA LEU A 49 21.58 6.35 7.89
C LEU A 49 20.80 5.24 8.59
N VAL A 50 19.96 4.50 7.85
CA VAL A 50 19.01 3.51 8.39
C VAL A 50 18.98 2.29 7.48
N GLN A 51 18.88 1.09 8.07
CA GLN A 51 18.88 -0.19 7.35
C GLN A 51 17.46 -0.64 6.94
N ASP A 52 16.47 -0.35 7.78
CA ASP A 52 15.05 -0.63 7.53
C ASP A 52 14.24 0.61 7.83
N ALA A 53 13.47 1.06 6.85
CA ALA A 53 12.60 2.23 6.97
C ALA A 53 11.15 1.84 6.69
N ASN A 54 10.22 2.52 7.34
CA ASN A 54 8.80 2.35 7.13
C ASN A 54 8.25 3.56 6.37
N MET A 55 7.60 3.30 5.22
CA MET A 55 6.92 4.31 4.43
C MET A 55 5.44 4.29 4.77
N ASP A 56 4.99 5.31 5.50
CA ASP A 56 3.60 5.49 5.89
C ASP A 56 2.85 6.26 4.81
N CYS A 57 1.93 5.58 4.16
CA CYS A 57 1.15 6.13 3.06
C CYS A 57 -0.27 6.42 3.55
N SER A 58 -0.66 7.68 3.53
CA SER A 58 -2.02 8.17 3.80
C SER A 58 -2.71 8.59 2.50
N GLN A 59 -3.92 9.14 2.55
CA GLN A 59 -4.57 9.71 1.35
C GLN A 59 -3.93 11.02 0.88
N GLU A 60 -3.25 11.72 1.78
CA GLU A 60 -2.75 13.08 1.55
C GLU A 60 -1.24 13.11 1.31
N GLU A 61 -0.50 12.13 1.84
CA GLU A 61 0.95 12.10 1.79
C GLU A 61 1.54 10.70 1.92
N LEU A 62 2.76 10.55 1.42
CA LEU A 62 3.70 9.47 1.73
C LEU A 62 4.79 10.03 2.65
N ALA A 63 4.89 9.48 3.85
CA ALA A 63 5.84 9.91 4.86
C ALA A 63 6.85 8.78 5.18
N ILE A 64 8.09 9.16 5.45
CA ILE A 64 9.13 8.29 5.99
C ILE A 64 9.68 8.97 7.23
N GLN A 65 9.63 8.28 8.35
CA GLN A 65 10.24 8.75 9.58
C GLN A 65 11.11 7.66 10.15
N CYS A 66 12.39 7.97 10.33
CA CYS A 66 13.35 7.04 10.90
C CYS A 66 14.45 7.80 11.65
N MET A 67 15.05 7.13 12.63
CA MET A 67 16.23 7.65 13.33
C MET A 67 17.47 7.00 12.76
N ASP A 68 18.57 7.75 12.74
CA ASP A 68 19.87 7.18 12.43
C ASP A 68 20.26 6.08 13.45
N SER A 69 21.24 5.26 13.08
CA SER A 69 21.74 4.19 13.96
C SER A 69 22.27 4.65 15.33
N SER A 70 22.67 5.92 15.49
CA SER A 70 23.07 6.47 16.79
C SER A 70 21.91 7.06 17.59
N HIS A 71 20.70 7.12 17.01
CA HIS A 71 19.49 7.70 17.60
C HIS A 71 19.61 9.19 17.98
N VAL A 72 20.48 9.93 17.30
CA VAL A 72 20.75 11.35 17.55
C VAL A 72 20.05 12.24 16.52
N SER A 73 19.92 11.76 15.28
CA SER A 73 19.38 12.49 14.15
C SER A 73 18.08 11.84 13.68
N LEU A 74 17.04 12.66 13.54
CA LEU A 74 15.77 12.25 12.97
C LEU A 74 15.73 12.59 11.48
N VAL A 75 15.47 11.58 10.66
CA VAL A 75 15.15 11.73 9.25
C VAL A 75 13.63 11.75 9.11
N SER A 76 13.11 12.84 8.54
CA SER A 76 11.69 12.98 8.21
C SER A 76 11.56 13.43 6.78
N VAL A 77 10.97 12.58 5.95
CA VAL A 77 10.66 12.86 4.55
C VAL A 77 9.15 12.80 4.39
N GLN A 78 8.58 13.80 3.74
CA GLN A 78 7.15 13.87 3.43
C GLN A 78 6.98 14.26 1.97
N LEU A 79 6.21 13.47 1.24
CA LEU A 79 5.83 13.70 -0.15
C LEU A 79 4.32 13.82 -0.20
N SER A 80 3.81 15.02 -0.41
CA SER A 80 2.37 15.26 -0.59
C SER A 80 1.85 14.53 -1.82
N ALA A 81 0.59 14.11 -1.79
CA ALA A 81 -0.08 13.43 -2.91
C ALA A 81 -0.02 14.24 -4.22
N ASP A 82 0.00 15.58 -4.12
CA ASP A 82 0.13 16.51 -5.25
C ASP A 82 1.49 16.41 -5.98
N ALA A 83 2.52 15.85 -5.32
CA ALA A 83 3.83 15.62 -5.93
C ALA A 83 3.85 14.43 -6.90
N PHE A 84 2.78 13.62 -6.91
CA PHE A 84 2.61 12.46 -7.76
C PHE A 84 1.65 12.79 -8.92
N GLU A 85 1.90 12.20 -10.09
CA GLU A 85 1.00 12.31 -11.24
C GLU A 85 -0.32 11.55 -11.00
N HIS A 86 -0.23 10.43 -10.29
CA HIS A 86 -1.36 9.67 -9.82
C HIS A 86 -1.07 9.19 -8.41
N TYR A 87 -1.95 9.45 -7.46
CA TYR A 87 -1.82 8.95 -6.09
C TYR A 87 -3.18 8.50 -5.59
N ARG A 88 -3.24 7.24 -5.15
CA ARG A 88 -4.44 6.62 -4.59
C ARG A 88 -4.03 5.75 -3.42
N CYS A 89 -4.55 6.07 -2.24
CA CYS A 89 -4.41 5.27 -1.05
C CYS A 89 -5.81 5.00 -0.47
N ASP A 90 -6.28 3.76 -0.58
CA ASP A 90 -7.65 3.43 -0.13
C ASP A 90 -7.77 3.44 1.40
N ARG A 91 -6.67 3.10 2.12
CA ARG A 91 -6.56 3.12 3.58
C ARG A 91 -5.11 3.38 3.99
N PRO A 92 -4.87 4.04 5.13
CA PRO A 92 -3.53 4.21 5.69
C PRO A 92 -2.78 2.87 5.79
N GLN A 93 -1.57 2.83 5.23
CA GLN A 93 -0.76 1.63 5.13
C GLN A 93 0.71 1.96 5.39
N SER A 94 1.37 1.07 6.13
CA SER A 94 2.80 1.14 6.44
C SER A 94 3.53 0.11 5.58
N LEU A 95 4.43 0.57 4.73
CA LEU A 95 5.23 -0.27 3.84
C LEU A 95 6.66 -0.35 4.38
N GLY A 96 7.06 -1.52 4.87
CA GLY A 96 8.45 -1.78 5.24
C GLY A 96 9.33 -1.87 4.00
N CYS A 97 10.39 -1.09 3.95
CA CYS A 97 11.43 -1.16 2.93
C CYS A 97 12.78 -1.40 3.58
N ASN A 98 13.54 -2.30 2.96
CA ASN A 98 14.98 -2.41 3.21
C ASN A 98 15.66 -1.43 2.23
N THR A 99 16.38 -0.48 2.79
CA THR A 99 17.07 0.60 2.06
C THR A 99 18.52 0.23 1.81
#